data_AF-A8NUC1-F1
#
_entry.id   AF-A8NUC1-F1
#
_cell.length_a   1.000
_cell.length_b   1.000
_cell.length_c   1.000
_cell.angle_alpha   90.00
_cell.angle_beta   90.00
_cell.angle_gamma   90.00
#
_symmetry.space_group_name_H-M   'P 1'
#
loop_
_entity.id
_entity.type
_entity.pdbx_description
1 polymer ?
#
loop_
_entity_poly.entity_id
_entity_poly.type
_entity_poly.pdbx_seq_one_letter_code
_entity_poly.pdbx_strand_id
1 'polypeptide(L)'
;MSLKLLSRQSGEARSLPSVISAKDIFAIVPLHHAPVAQRRYSSTQRESPIGLVDPLDMIPRIYELRTGGAFENLDQFSRDVFSWLQDFLPQPGTSNSLGEIVDPLYLWDKFAAIFKLDKPIKESIAKELTSSFHYQYLAYINPPKCPSLKSPPIQWEQSLVAGHPTHPGHMRMSLITNDTFSCQPMNSNFRTSFGCSLMRSFFLPMFISRRRLKQASGTLLSYHIKRFALTLSHRTVIVPELPGYALKLSIGVKISSALRTISHFTADFGPRFSTEVVPKLRIDHTIFAIETEPSSGIYRCEDPEIRKHFTAVIREEYKAAPYENVILIAALLETDHANLPPGVPAVTHVFGLNTERKRIQFLDRYIELSCKALLPALVYNGVAFEAHAQNLLLRVDRRTGKITGFVLRDLGGLRIHPPTLRRSLGIDFDFLPKHAIATESLQEVYPKFYHTYVHNHLQRLIRLLGLHHNGIGWELLREHMNAVIPIDHELRDLWLSPKSHTVESKCLMRMRLQDSYREGIASLRALDRIYD
;
A
#
# COMPACT_ATOMS: atom_id res chain seq x y z
N MET A 1 11.10 22.49 11.42
CA MET A 1 11.72 21.18 11.72
C MET A 1 11.49 20.89 13.19
N SER A 2 10.90 19.74 13.51
CA SER A 2 10.76 19.28 14.90
C SER A 2 11.58 18.01 15.07
N LEU A 3 12.48 18.01 16.05
CA LEU A 3 13.17 16.80 16.46
C LEU A 3 12.47 16.25 17.70
N LYS A 4 12.16 14.95 17.69
CA LYS A 4 11.55 14.27 18.83
C LYS A 4 12.23 12.94 19.06
N LEU A 5 12.42 12.60 20.33
CA LEU A 5 13.17 11.42 20.77
C LEU A 5 12.22 10.24 20.98
N LEU A 6 12.52 9.09 20.36
CA LEU A 6 11.89 7.83 20.72
C LEU A 6 12.62 7.26 21.94
N SER A 7 12.02 7.44 23.11
CA SER A 7 12.53 6.95 24.40
C SER A 7 12.00 5.57 24.73
N ARG A 8 12.84 4.75 25.38
CA ARG A 8 12.45 3.46 25.97
C ARG A 8 11.55 3.69 27.19
N GLN A 9 10.23 3.52 27.06
CA GLN A 9 9.35 3.39 28.23
C GLN A 9 8.61 2.06 28.18
N SER A 10 8.69 1.30 29.26
CA SER A 10 7.86 0.12 29.53
C SER A 10 6.63 0.58 30.30
N GLY A 11 5.43 0.48 29.71
CA GLY A 11 4.07 0.35 30.30
C GLY A 11 3.58 1.16 31.51
N GLU A 12 4.44 1.62 32.40
CA GLU A 12 4.10 2.50 33.52
C GLU A 12 4.55 3.91 33.18
N ALA A 13 3.62 4.86 33.27
CA ALA A 13 3.85 6.29 33.15
C ALA A 13 4.84 6.79 34.22
N ARG A 14 6.13 6.54 34.02
CA ARG A 14 7.21 7.20 34.75
C ARG A 14 7.57 8.45 33.97
N SER A 15 7.57 9.59 34.66
CA SER A 15 8.16 10.82 34.15
C SER A 15 9.53 10.51 33.53
N LEU A 16 9.79 11.02 32.32
CA LEU A 16 11.12 10.94 31.72
C LEU A 16 12.14 11.45 32.74
N PRO A 17 13.30 10.77 32.90
CA PRO A 17 14.36 11.32 33.74
C PRO A 17 14.73 12.72 33.23
N SER A 18 15.03 13.65 34.14
CA SER A 18 15.44 15.03 33.79
C SER A 18 16.70 15.11 32.92
N VAL A 19 17.35 13.97 32.71
CA VAL A 19 18.54 13.78 31.89
C VAL A 19 18.38 12.49 31.07
N ILE A 20 18.38 12.60 29.74
CA ILE A 20 18.30 11.47 28.81
C ILE A 20 19.71 11.04 28.44
N SER A 21 20.04 9.75 28.62
CA SER A 21 21.31 9.19 28.16
C SER A 21 21.20 8.64 26.73
N ALA A 22 22.34 8.45 26.05
CA ALA A 22 22.36 7.82 24.73
C ALA A 22 21.70 6.43 24.69
N LYS A 23 21.70 5.70 25.82
CA LYS A 23 21.10 4.37 25.95
C LYS A 23 19.58 4.40 26.03
N ASP A 24 19.00 5.56 26.34
CA ASP A 24 17.55 5.75 26.44
C ASP A 24 16.91 6.09 25.09
N ILE A 25 17.72 6.45 24.10
CA ILE A 25 17.29 6.87 22.76
C ILE A 25 17.34 5.67 21.80
N PHE A 26 16.17 5.28 21.28
CA PHE A 26 16.08 4.21 20.28
C PHE A 26 16.60 4.69 18.92
N ALA A 27 16.06 5.80 18.43
CA ALA A 27 16.43 6.44 17.18
C ALA A 27 16.03 7.92 17.20
N ILE A 28 16.71 8.71 16.38
CA ILE A 28 16.42 10.12 16.13
C ILE A 28 15.92 10.23 14.69
N VAL A 29 14.68 10.70 14.54
CA VAL A 29 14.05 10.89 13.23
C VAL A 29 13.70 12.36 13.06
N PRO A 30 14.35 13.08 12.14
CA PRO A 30 13.97 14.44 11.81
C PRO A 30 12.65 14.47 11.02
N LEU A 31 11.79 15.44 11.32
CA LEU A 31 10.48 15.59 10.68
C LEU A 31 10.35 16.95 9.97
N HIS A 32 9.66 16.97 8.83
CA HIS A 32 9.26 18.19 8.12
C HIS A 32 8.34 19.06 8.99
N HIS A 33 7.36 18.43 9.67
CA HIS A 33 6.34 19.09 10.48
C HIS A 33 6.22 18.45 11.87
N ALA A 34 5.61 19.18 12.81
CA ALA A 34 5.38 18.68 14.15
C ALA A 34 4.45 17.46 14.13
N PRO A 35 4.78 16.36 14.85
CA PRO A 35 3.93 15.18 14.92
C PRO A 35 2.69 15.47 15.79
N VAL A 36 1.67 14.62 15.68
CA VAL A 36 0.45 14.75 16.49
C VAL A 36 0.76 14.32 17.92
N ALA A 37 0.61 15.23 18.89
CA ALA A 37 0.79 14.93 20.31
C ALA A 37 -0.44 14.21 20.89
N GLN A 38 -0.23 13.36 21.90
CA GLN A 38 -1.34 12.79 22.67
C GLN A 38 -2.02 13.90 23.49
N ARG A 39 -3.34 14.07 23.31
CA ARG A 39 -4.15 15.14 23.92
C ARG A 39 -4.13 15.21 25.46
N ARG A 40 -3.56 14.24 26.17
CA ARG A 40 -3.59 14.13 27.64
C ARG A 40 -2.52 14.92 28.38
N TYR A 41 -1.63 15.64 27.69
CA TYR A 41 -0.54 16.39 28.32
C TYR A 41 -0.60 17.88 27.99
N SER A 42 -0.41 18.72 29.01
CA SER A 42 -0.50 20.19 28.93
C SER A 42 0.53 20.76 27.95
N SER A 43 0.12 21.78 27.20
CA SER A 43 0.88 22.50 26.16
C SER A 43 2.16 23.20 26.63
N THR A 44 2.51 23.11 27.93
CA THR A 44 3.64 23.78 28.56
C THR A 44 4.88 22.89 28.70
N GLN A 45 4.79 21.59 28.44
CA GLN A 45 5.95 20.68 28.52
C GLN A 45 6.58 20.45 27.13
N ARG A 46 7.89 20.65 27.03
CA ARG A 46 8.71 20.31 25.83
C ARG A 46 8.63 18.81 25.45
N GLU A 47 8.05 17.98 26.33
CA GLU A 47 8.08 16.51 26.39
C GLU A 47 6.71 15.85 26.16
N SER A 48 5.85 16.40 25.28
CA SER A 48 4.57 15.75 25.00
C SER A 48 4.76 14.38 24.31
N PRO A 49 4.14 13.29 24.81
CA PRO A 49 4.12 12.01 24.13
C PRO A 49 3.54 12.13 22.73
N ILE A 50 4.17 11.47 21.76
CA ILE A 50 3.71 11.48 20.38
C ILE A 50 2.57 10.47 20.25
N GLY A 51 1.42 10.93 19.75
CA GLY A 51 0.28 10.07 19.44
C GLY A 51 0.38 9.46 18.05
N LEU A 52 0.90 10.23 17.08
CA LEU A 52 1.09 9.75 15.72
C LEU A 52 2.27 10.49 15.05
N VAL A 53 3.19 9.71 14.49
CA VAL A 53 4.14 10.18 13.49
C VAL A 53 3.59 9.78 12.12
N ASP A 54 3.39 10.76 11.23
CA ASP A 54 3.10 10.46 9.84
C ASP A 54 4.42 10.06 9.14
N PRO A 55 4.53 8.85 8.58
CA PRO A 55 5.75 8.42 7.88
C PRO A 55 6.14 9.34 6.73
N LEU A 56 5.18 10.05 6.11
CA LEU A 56 5.43 10.98 5.01
C LEU A 56 5.98 12.34 5.46
N ASP A 57 5.98 12.64 6.76
CA ASP A 57 6.69 13.79 7.30
C ASP A 57 8.11 13.43 7.76
N MET A 58 8.50 12.15 7.74
CA MET A 58 9.86 11.73 8.08
C MET A 58 10.83 12.20 6.98
N ILE A 59 11.85 12.95 7.39
CA ILE A 59 13.00 13.23 6.53
C ILE A 59 13.78 11.91 6.40
N PRO A 60 14.25 11.52 5.19
CA PRO A 60 14.83 10.19 4.92
C PRO A 60 16.26 10.04 5.49
N ARG A 61 16.43 10.34 6.77
CA ARG A 61 17.65 10.18 7.55
C ARG A 61 17.29 9.76 8.95
N ILE A 62 17.89 8.68 9.42
CA ILE A 62 17.69 8.18 10.76
C ILE A 62 19.04 8.23 11.46
N TYR A 63 19.07 8.77 12.67
CA TYR A 63 20.29 8.89 13.44
C TYR A 63 20.22 8.11 14.74
N GLU A 64 21.39 7.79 15.27
CA GLU A 64 21.58 7.33 16.65
C GLU A 64 22.63 8.17 17.36
N LEU A 65 22.52 8.22 18.68
CA LEU A 65 23.52 8.82 19.53
C LEU A 65 24.53 7.74 19.96
N ARG A 66 25.82 7.98 19.70
CA ARG A 66 26.94 7.08 20.03
C ARG A 66 27.80 7.68 21.13
N THR A 67 28.36 6.83 22.00
CA THR A 67 29.33 7.25 23.03
C THR A 67 30.75 6.95 22.55
N GLY A 68 31.58 7.99 22.43
CA GLY A 68 32.97 7.88 21.99
C GLY A 68 33.09 7.79 20.47
N GLY A 69 33.67 8.83 19.85
CA GLY A 69 33.94 8.87 18.41
C GLY A 69 34.28 10.28 17.95
N ALA A 70 35.22 10.40 17.01
CA ALA A 70 35.58 11.68 16.39
C ALA A 70 34.47 12.18 15.46
N PHE A 71 34.28 13.51 15.42
CA PHE A 71 33.38 14.18 14.49
C PHE A 71 34.04 14.26 13.11
N GLU A 72 33.94 13.20 12.32
CA GLU A 72 34.46 13.26 10.95
C GLU A 72 33.32 13.21 9.94
N ASN A 73 33.22 14.28 9.14
CA ASN A 73 32.40 14.41 7.93
C ASN A 73 30.87 14.46 8.08
N LEU A 74 30.34 15.13 9.12
CA LEU A 74 28.91 15.50 9.13
C LEU A 74 28.64 16.63 8.11
N ASP A 75 27.59 16.51 7.31
CA ASP A 75 27.07 17.63 6.52
C ASP A 75 26.38 18.68 7.40
N GLN A 76 26.04 19.84 6.83
CA GLN A 76 25.44 20.93 7.60
C GLN A 76 24.15 20.52 8.30
N PHE A 77 23.28 19.77 7.61
CA PHE A 77 22.02 19.31 8.17
C PHE A 77 22.24 18.43 9.42
N SER A 78 23.19 17.49 9.36
CA SER A 78 23.50 16.62 10.49
C SER A 78 24.13 17.38 11.66
N ARG A 79 24.92 18.44 11.37
CA ARG A 79 25.42 19.36 12.41
C ARG A 79 24.29 20.11 13.11
N ASP A 80 23.31 20.59 12.36
CA ASP A 80 22.15 21.30 12.92
C ASP A 80 21.31 20.38 13.81
N VAL A 81 21.10 19.12 13.38
CA VAL A 81 20.44 18.08 14.20
C VAL A 81 21.20 17.83 15.50
N PHE A 82 22.53 17.69 15.41
CA PHE A 82 23.34 17.43 16.59
C PHE A 82 23.39 18.62 17.55
N SER A 83 23.52 19.85 17.04
CA SER A 83 23.48 21.07 17.84
C SER A 83 22.16 21.19 18.60
N TRP A 84 21.03 20.86 17.96
CA TRP A 84 19.74 20.85 18.63
C TRP A 84 19.68 19.81 19.76
N LEU A 85 20.28 18.63 19.56
CA LEU A 85 20.30 17.57 20.56
C LEU A 85 21.15 17.92 21.78
N GLN A 86 22.19 18.74 21.63
CA GLN A 86 23.07 19.13 22.73
C GLN A 86 22.30 19.84 23.86
N ASP A 87 21.21 20.54 23.54
CA ASP A 87 20.33 21.18 24.54
C ASP A 87 19.61 20.16 25.44
N PHE A 88 19.57 18.88 25.06
CA PHE A 88 18.85 17.79 25.77
C PHE A 88 19.78 16.75 26.38
N LEU A 89 21.09 16.82 26.11
CA LEU A 89 22.08 15.87 26.60
C LEU A 89 22.81 16.45 27.82
N PRO A 90 23.17 15.62 28.81
CA PRO A 90 23.96 16.09 29.95
C PRO A 90 25.35 16.60 29.51
N GLN A 91 25.89 17.60 30.21
CA GLN A 91 27.28 18.06 30.13
C GLN A 91 27.90 18.14 31.53
N PRO A 92 29.21 17.87 31.78
CA PRO A 92 30.26 17.37 30.87
C PRO A 92 30.89 16.02 31.29
N GLY A 93 31.48 15.29 30.34
CA GLY A 93 32.34 14.11 30.57
C GLY A 93 32.21 12.98 29.53
N THR A 94 31.12 12.94 28.76
CA THR A 94 30.89 11.95 27.71
C THR A 94 30.95 12.59 26.33
N SER A 95 31.91 12.14 25.50
CA SER A 95 32.00 12.53 24.10
C SER A 95 30.88 11.84 23.31
N ASN A 96 29.70 12.45 23.24
CA ASN A 96 28.61 11.94 22.39
C ASN A 96 28.85 12.35 20.94
N SER A 97 28.53 11.46 20.00
CA SER A 97 28.57 11.71 18.56
C SER A 97 27.27 11.25 17.89
N LEU A 98 26.95 11.85 16.74
CA LEU A 98 25.79 11.48 15.94
C LEU A 98 26.22 10.51 14.84
N GLY A 99 25.60 9.32 14.80
CA GLY A 99 25.79 8.35 13.72
C GLY A 99 24.55 8.25 12.85
N GLU A 100 24.69 8.38 11.53
CA GLU A 100 23.59 8.06 10.60
C GLU A 100 23.44 6.54 10.46
N ILE A 101 22.19 6.07 10.51
CA ILE A 101 21.81 4.69 10.32
C ILE A 101 21.36 4.49 8.88
N VAL A 102 22.16 3.75 8.13
CA VAL A 102 21.90 3.44 6.70
C VAL A 102 21.44 2.00 6.47
N ASP A 103 21.67 1.10 7.44
CA ASP A 103 21.25 -0.30 7.36
C ASP A 103 19.90 -0.51 8.07
N PRO A 104 18.82 -0.84 7.36
CA PRO A 104 17.52 -1.11 7.99
C PRO A 104 17.54 -2.34 8.91
N LEU A 105 18.44 -3.30 8.70
CA LEU A 105 18.56 -4.48 9.56
C LEU A 105 19.12 -4.13 10.93
N TYR A 106 19.97 -3.12 11.02
CA TYR A 106 20.47 -2.62 12.30
C TYR A 106 19.33 -2.17 13.22
N LEU A 107 18.39 -1.36 12.69
CA LEU A 107 17.20 -0.92 13.45
C LEU A 107 16.30 -2.09 13.82
N TRP A 108 16.11 -3.04 12.91
CA TRP A 108 15.31 -4.23 13.18
C TRP A 108 15.93 -5.09 14.29
N ASP A 109 17.23 -5.32 14.24
CA ASP A 109 17.95 -6.11 15.24
C ASP A 109 17.93 -5.44 16.61
N LYS A 110 18.12 -4.12 16.64
CA LYS A 110 17.98 -3.31 17.86
C LYS A 110 16.57 -3.43 18.43
N PHE A 111 15.53 -3.30 17.59
CA PHE A 111 14.13 -3.47 18.00
C PHE A 111 13.87 -4.89 18.55
N ALA A 112 14.26 -5.93 17.80
CA ALA A 112 14.05 -7.31 18.18
C ALA A 112 14.75 -7.67 19.50
N ALA A 113 15.94 -7.12 19.75
CA ALA A 113 16.66 -7.30 21.01
C ALA A 113 15.96 -6.63 22.20
N ILE A 114 15.46 -5.40 22.02
CA ILE A 114 14.75 -4.63 23.07
C ILE A 114 13.46 -5.35 23.47
N PHE A 115 12.68 -5.78 22.50
CA PHE A 115 11.40 -6.47 22.74
C PHE A 115 11.56 -7.98 22.96
N LYS A 116 12.79 -8.50 22.93
CA LYS A 116 13.12 -9.93 23.14
C LYS A 116 12.28 -10.85 22.23
N LEU A 117 12.21 -10.50 20.95
CA LEU A 117 11.47 -11.30 19.97
C LEU A 117 12.12 -12.65 19.77
N ASP A 118 11.30 -13.67 19.52
CA ASP A 118 11.76 -15.02 19.26
C ASP A 118 12.60 -15.09 17.99
N LYS A 119 13.68 -15.88 18.03
CA LYS A 119 14.66 -16.00 16.93
C LYS A 119 14.02 -16.29 15.56
N PRO A 120 13.03 -17.20 15.43
CA PRO A 120 12.38 -17.46 14.14
C PRO A 120 11.64 -16.24 13.57
N ILE A 121 10.99 -15.43 14.41
CA ILE A 121 10.30 -14.20 14.01
C ILE A 121 11.32 -13.15 13.56
N LYS A 122 12.38 -12.97 14.36
CA LYS A 122 13.50 -12.07 14.05
C LYS A 122 14.07 -12.36 12.67
N GLU A 123 14.41 -13.62 12.40
CA GLU A 123 15.01 -14.04 11.14
C GLU A 123 14.04 -13.94 9.96
N SER A 124 12.77 -14.28 10.17
CA SER A 124 11.75 -14.20 9.12
C SER A 124 11.55 -12.77 8.63
N ILE A 125 11.38 -11.82 9.55
CA ILE A 125 11.19 -10.40 9.21
C ILE A 125 12.48 -9.78 8.67
N ALA A 126 13.65 -10.14 9.22
CA ALA A 126 14.94 -9.68 8.69
C ALA A 126 15.09 -10.05 7.20
N LYS A 127 14.81 -11.30 6.83
CA LYS A 127 14.83 -11.74 5.41
C LYS A 127 13.87 -10.92 4.53
N GLU A 128 12.68 -10.61 5.04
CA GLU A 128 11.70 -9.78 4.33
C GLU A 128 12.20 -8.35 4.12
N LEU A 129 12.80 -7.74 5.15
CA LEU A 129 13.39 -6.41 5.09
C LEU A 129 14.59 -6.37 4.13
N THR A 130 15.49 -7.37 4.18
CA THR A 130 16.62 -7.48 3.25
C THR A 130 16.15 -7.55 1.80
N SER A 131 15.17 -8.41 1.52
CA SER A 131 14.59 -8.53 0.17
C SER A 131 13.97 -7.20 -0.29
N SER A 132 13.16 -6.58 0.56
CA SER A 132 12.52 -5.29 0.27
C SER A 132 13.55 -4.19 0.00
N PHE A 133 14.58 -4.08 0.86
CA PHE A 133 15.66 -3.11 0.71
C PHE A 133 16.42 -3.30 -0.61
N HIS A 134 16.76 -4.54 -0.95
CA HIS A 134 17.47 -4.84 -2.20
C HIS A 134 16.70 -4.38 -3.44
N TYR A 135 15.40 -4.70 -3.54
CA TYR A 135 14.59 -4.30 -4.69
C TYR A 135 14.30 -2.80 -4.74
N GLN A 136 14.11 -2.15 -3.58
CA GLN A 136 13.98 -0.70 -3.52
C GLN A 136 15.28 -0.01 -3.96
N TYR A 137 16.43 -0.46 -3.45
CA TYR A 137 17.73 0.06 -3.85
C TYR A 137 17.92 -0.02 -5.38
N LEU A 138 17.63 -1.18 -5.98
CA LEU A 138 17.67 -1.35 -7.44
C LEU A 138 16.72 -0.39 -8.19
N ALA A 139 15.53 -0.14 -7.64
CA ALA A 139 14.57 0.80 -8.24
C ALA A 139 15.04 2.25 -8.15
N TYR A 140 15.70 2.67 -7.06
CA TYR A 140 16.18 4.04 -6.88
C TYR A 140 17.50 4.34 -7.61
N ILE A 141 18.39 3.35 -7.81
CA ILE A 141 19.61 3.56 -8.61
C ILE A 141 19.33 3.57 -10.11
N ASN A 142 18.21 2.99 -10.55
CA ASN A 142 17.80 2.96 -11.94
C ASN A 142 16.28 3.24 -12.06
N PRO A 143 15.84 4.46 -11.71
CA PRO A 143 14.42 4.77 -11.68
C PRO A 143 13.84 4.79 -13.10
N PRO A 144 12.58 4.39 -13.29
CA PRO A 144 11.89 4.56 -14.55
C PRO A 144 11.69 6.04 -14.89
N LYS A 145 11.44 6.31 -16.18
CA LYS A 145 11.01 7.64 -16.63
C LYS A 145 9.54 7.86 -16.29
N CYS A 146 9.20 9.07 -15.89
CA CYS A 146 7.84 9.55 -15.71
C CYS A 146 7.12 9.54 -17.06
N PRO A 147 5.99 8.81 -17.19
CA PRO A 147 5.17 8.84 -18.40
C PRO A 147 4.48 10.19 -18.60
N SER A 148 3.94 10.40 -19.80
CA SER A 148 3.15 11.60 -20.13
C SER A 148 1.66 11.27 -20.23
N LEU A 149 0.80 12.28 -20.36
CA LEU A 149 -0.63 12.10 -20.67
C LEU A 149 -0.88 11.33 -21.97
N LYS A 150 0.11 11.25 -22.87
CA LYS A 150 0.03 10.49 -24.12
C LYS A 150 0.58 9.06 -23.99
N SER A 151 1.29 8.74 -22.92
CA SER A 151 1.83 7.40 -22.69
C SER A 151 0.72 6.36 -22.53
N PRO A 152 0.88 5.14 -23.09
CA PRO A 152 -0.11 4.09 -22.94
C PRO A 152 -0.21 3.62 -21.47
N PRO A 153 -1.36 3.04 -21.05
CA PRO A 153 -1.58 2.58 -19.67
C PRO A 153 -0.47 1.67 -19.13
N ILE A 154 0.07 0.78 -19.96
CA ILE A 154 1.14 -0.14 -19.54
C ILE A 154 2.45 0.57 -19.15
N GLN A 155 2.75 1.75 -19.71
CA GLN A 155 3.92 2.51 -19.27
C GLN A 155 3.74 3.07 -17.86
N TRP A 156 2.51 3.45 -17.49
CA TRP A 156 2.18 3.86 -16.12
C TRP A 156 2.31 2.68 -15.15
N GLU A 157 1.81 1.50 -15.51
CA GLU A 157 2.02 0.28 -14.71
C GLU A 157 3.52 0.00 -14.48
N GLN A 158 4.37 0.30 -15.46
CA GLN A 158 5.80 0.02 -15.40
C GLN A 158 6.65 1.18 -14.86
N SER A 159 6.03 2.30 -14.44
CA SER A 159 6.77 3.49 -13.99
C SER A 159 6.85 3.68 -12.47
N LEU A 160 6.41 2.71 -11.64
CA LEU A 160 6.56 2.88 -10.19
C LEU A 160 8.02 2.85 -9.74
N VAL A 161 8.35 3.75 -8.81
CA VAL A 161 9.67 3.90 -8.20
C VAL A 161 9.68 3.24 -6.83
N ALA A 162 8.85 3.71 -5.89
CA ALA A 162 8.85 3.26 -4.50
C ALA A 162 7.88 2.09 -4.24
N GLY A 163 6.67 2.06 -4.81
CA GLY A 163 5.69 1.01 -4.52
C GLY A 163 4.71 1.38 -3.39
N HIS A 164 4.28 0.42 -2.56
CA HIS A 164 3.16 0.67 -1.62
C HIS A 164 3.57 1.55 -0.42
N PRO A 165 2.94 2.72 -0.19
CA PRO A 165 3.48 3.79 0.65
C PRO A 165 3.52 3.52 2.16
N THR A 166 2.75 2.54 2.67
CA THR A 166 2.63 2.29 4.12
C THR A 166 3.10 0.90 4.58
N HIS A 167 3.56 0.03 3.66
CA HIS A 167 3.95 -1.33 4.02
C HIS A 167 5.49 -1.46 4.00
N PRO A 168 6.17 -1.69 5.14
CA PRO A 168 7.64 -1.67 5.20
C PRO A 168 8.34 -2.70 4.29
N GLY A 169 7.67 -3.83 4.02
CA GLY A 169 8.10 -4.84 3.03
C GLY A 169 7.40 -4.76 1.66
N HIS A 170 7.02 -3.59 1.16
CA HIS A 170 6.12 -3.48 -0.01
C HIS A 170 6.71 -4.01 -1.33
N MET A 171 8.03 -4.08 -1.45
CA MET A 171 8.73 -4.68 -2.60
C MET A 171 9.31 -6.08 -2.28
N ARG A 172 8.78 -6.78 -1.28
CA ARG A 172 9.19 -8.16 -1.00
C ARG A 172 8.85 -9.07 -2.19
N MET A 173 9.82 -9.89 -2.58
CA MET A 173 9.62 -11.05 -3.44
C MET A 173 10.30 -12.26 -2.77
N SER A 174 9.52 -13.23 -2.28
CA SER A 174 10.07 -14.48 -1.71
C SER A 174 9.42 -15.68 -2.40
N LEU A 175 10.28 -16.54 -2.94
CA LEU A 175 9.90 -17.85 -3.49
C LEU A 175 9.71 -18.86 -2.35
N ILE A 176 8.95 -19.93 -2.61
CA ILE A 176 8.63 -20.99 -1.63
C ILE A 176 9.76 -22.03 -1.49
N THR A 177 10.81 -22.00 -2.33
CA THR A 177 11.92 -22.96 -2.27
C THR A 177 13.17 -22.36 -1.61
N ASN A 178 13.94 -23.22 -0.92
CA ASN A 178 15.19 -22.89 -0.22
C ASN A 178 16.38 -22.55 -1.13
N ASP A 179 16.17 -22.46 -2.44
CA ASP A 179 17.23 -22.18 -3.38
C ASP A 179 17.43 -20.66 -3.49
N THR A 180 18.50 -20.19 -2.85
CA THR A 180 19.07 -18.86 -3.06
C THR A 180 19.71 -18.82 -4.45
N PHE A 181 18.91 -18.61 -5.50
CA PHE A 181 19.47 -18.34 -6.82
C PHE A 181 19.91 -16.89 -6.92
N SER A 182 21.22 -16.71 -7.04
CA SER A 182 21.88 -15.44 -7.34
C SER A 182 21.41 -14.91 -8.69
N CYS A 183 20.62 -13.83 -8.68
CA CYS A 183 20.36 -13.06 -9.89
C CYS A 183 21.55 -12.12 -10.11
N GLN A 184 22.51 -12.51 -10.96
CA GLN A 184 23.57 -11.61 -11.41
C GLN A 184 23.01 -10.48 -12.30
N PRO A 185 23.60 -9.27 -12.26
CA PRO A 185 23.08 -8.11 -12.94
C PRO A 185 23.41 -8.18 -14.45
N MET A 186 22.38 -8.20 -15.29
CA MET A 186 22.52 -7.88 -16.71
C MET A 186 21.64 -6.69 -17.09
N ASN A 187 22.31 -5.67 -17.62
CA ASN A 187 21.90 -4.39 -18.22
C ASN A 187 20.41 -4.11 -18.49
N SER A 188 20.02 -2.89 -18.09
CA SER A 188 19.05 -1.90 -18.62
C SER A 188 17.65 -2.30 -19.12
N ASN A 189 17.30 -3.59 -19.20
CA ASN A 189 15.98 -4.09 -19.59
C ASN A 189 15.29 -4.89 -18.47
N PHE A 190 15.64 -4.57 -17.21
CA PHE A 190 15.35 -5.40 -16.03
C PHE A 190 13.86 -5.75 -15.85
N ARG A 191 12.89 -4.90 -16.18
CA ARG A 191 11.46 -5.22 -15.94
C ARG A 191 10.86 -6.16 -17.00
N THR A 192 11.25 -6.03 -18.26
CA THR A 192 10.85 -6.95 -19.34
C THR A 192 11.65 -8.24 -19.32
N SER A 193 12.94 -8.19 -18.99
CA SER A 193 13.80 -9.38 -18.89
C SER A 193 13.55 -10.19 -17.62
N PHE A 194 13.24 -9.57 -16.47
CA PHE A 194 12.87 -10.27 -15.24
C PHE A 194 11.49 -10.93 -15.38
N GLY A 195 10.51 -10.28 -16.05
CA GLY A 195 9.22 -10.90 -16.38
C GLY A 195 9.35 -12.09 -17.35
N CYS A 196 10.20 -11.98 -18.37
CA CYS A 196 10.48 -13.07 -19.31
C CYS A 196 11.32 -14.20 -18.68
N SER A 197 12.25 -13.89 -17.77
CA SER A 197 13.04 -14.89 -17.02
C SER A 197 12.20 -15.61 -15.96
N LEU A 198 11.32 -14.88 -15.25
CA LEU A 198 10.33 -15.47 -14.35
C LEU A 198 9.44 -16.46 -15.11
N MET A 199 8.94 -16.12 -16.30
CA MET A 199 8.11 -17.08 -17.03
C MET A 199 8.91 -18.22 -17.67
N ARG A 200 10.09 -17.96 -18.26
CA ARG A 200 10.93 -19.02 -18.89
C ARG A 200 11.38 -20.09 -17.89
N SER A 201 11.60 -19.73 -16.63
CA SER A 201 12.14 -20.64 -15.62
C SER A 201 11.17 -21.01 -14.49
N PHE A 202 10.00 -20.34 -14.34
CA PHE A 202 9.15 -20.51 -13.14
C PHE A 202 7.73 -21.02 -13.41
N PHE A 203 7.14 -20.83 -14.60
CA PHE A 203 5.77 -21.32 -14.86
C PHE A 203 5.68 -22.82 -15.13
N LEU A 204 6.74 -23.43 -15.67
CA LEU A 204 6.79 -24.86 -15.98
C LEU A 204 7.63 -25.70 -15.00
N PRO A 205 8.80 -25.25 -14.49
CA PRO A 205 9.64 -26.11 -13.63
C PRO A 205 9.39 -25.97 -12.11
N MET A 206 8.94 -24.80 -11.62
CA MET A 206 8.98 -24.51 -10.18
C MET A 206 7.69 -24.87 -9.41
N PHE A 207 6.64 -25.26 -10.13
CA PHE A 207 5.36 -25.68 -9.53
C PHE A 207 5.39 -27.12 -8.98
N ILE A 208 6.50 -27.84 -9.16
CA ILE A 208 6.56 -29.28 -9.01
C ILE A 208 7.67 -29.63 -8.01
N SER A 209 7.31 -29.69 -6.73
CA SER A 209 7.85 -30.80 -5.95
C SER A 209 7.39 -32.07 -6.67
N ARG A 210 8.32 -32.92 -7.13
CA ARG A 210 8.02 -34.22 -7.79
C ARG A 210 7.01 -35.07 -7.00
N ARG A 211 6.78 -34.78 -5.72
CA ARG A 211 5.76 -35.42 -4.88
C ARG A 211 4.32 -34.99 -5.20
N ARG A 212 4.03 -33.73 -5.59
CA ARG A 212 2.64 -33.26 -5.82
C ARG A 212 2.11 -33.55 -7.23
N LEU A 213 2.97 -33.66 -8.25
CA LEU A 213 2.55 -34.10 -9.58
C LEU A 213 2.10 -35.56 -9.62
N LYS A 214 2.62 -36.42 -8.72
CA LYS A 214 2.13 -37.80 -8.59
C LYS A 214 0.65 -37.87 -8.18
N GLN A 215 0.08 -36.81 -7.61
CA GLN A 215 -1.34 -36.73 -7.23
C GLN A 215 -2.21 -36.00 -8.27
N ALA A 216 -1.61 -35.16 -9.11
CA ALA A 216 -2.32 -34.41 -10.15
C ALA A 216 -2.20 -35.15 -11.49
N SER A 217 -3.24 -35.92 -11.87
CA SER A 217 -3.33 -36.69 -13.12
C SER A 217 -3.49 -35.81 -14.38
N GLY A 218 -2.67 -34.77 -14.53
CA GLY A 218 -2.75 -33.81 -15.65
C GLY A 218 -1.67 -34.03 -16.71
N THR A 219 -2.05 -33.95 -17.98
CA THR A 219 -1.10 -33.88 -19.11
C THR A 219 -0.49 -32.47 -19.17
N LEU A 220 0.84 -32.38 -19.17
CA LEU A 220 1.53 -31.09 -19.37
C LEU A 220 1.43 -30.69 -20.85
N LEU A 221 0.54 -29.75 -21.16
CA LEU A 221 0.52 -29.08 -22.46
C LEU A 221 1.35 -27.79 -22.36
N SER A 222 2.51 -27.77 -23.01
CA SER A 222 3.33 -26.56 -23.12
C SER A 222 2.73 -25.64 -24.18
N TYR A 223 2.17 -24.51 -23.77
CA TYR A 223 1.77 -23.43 -24.68
C TYR A 223 2.76 -22.28 -24.58
N HIS A 224 3.38 -21.92 -25.70
CA HIS A 224 4.35 -20.84 -25.77
C HIS A 224 3.67 -19.52 -26.15
N ILE A 225 3.39 -18.68 -25.15
CA ILE A 225 2.99 -17.29 -25.37
C ILE A 225 4.24 -16.49 -25.75
N LYS A 226 4.29 -15.99 -26.99
CA LYS A 226 5.51 -15.38 -27.55
C LYS A 226 5.80 -14.00 -26.98
N ARG A 227 4.76 -13.24 -26.58
CA ARG A 227 4.88 -11.88 -26.04
C ARG A 227 3.79 -11.65 -25.00
N PHE A 228 4.14 -11.02 -23.89
CA PHE A 228 3.18 -10.62 -22.86
C PHE A 228 3.73 -9.42 -22.06
N ALA A 229 2.83 -8.67 -21.42
CA ALA A 229 3.19 -7.60 -20.50
C ALA A 229 2.67 -7.92 -19.09
N LEU A 230 3.53 -7.76 -18.09
CA LEU A 230 3.15 -7.88 -16.68
C LEU A 230 2.66 -6.52 -16.17
N THR A 231 1.56 -6.58 -15.43
CA THR A 231 1.08 -5.46 -14.61
C THR A 231 1.63 -5.57 -13.18
N LEU A 232 1.32 -4.58 -12.34
CA LEU A 232 1.90 -4.47 -11.00
C LEU A 232 1.49 -5.53 -9.98
N SER A 233 0.42 -6.27 -10.25
CA SER A 233 0.10 -7.42 -9.42
C SER A 233 1.14 -8.55 -9.57
N HIS A 234 2.06 -8.42 -10.55
CA HIS A 234 3.06 -9.41 -10.98
C HIS A 234 2.49 -10.74 -11.47
N ARG A 235 1.15 -10.88 -11.42
CA ARG A 235 0.40 -12.10 -11.73
C ARG A 235 -0.73 -11.87 -12.73
N THR A 236 -0.97 -10.60 -13.09
CA THR A 236 -1.91 -10.24 -14.14
C THR A 236 -1.15 -9.91 -15.40
N VAL A 237 -1.44 -10.67 -16.44
CA VAL A 237 -0.72 -10.69 -17.72
C VAL A 237 -1.64 -10.16 -18.81
N ILE A 238 -1.16 -9.21 -19.59
CA ILE A 238 -1.81 -8.78 -20.83
C ILE A 238 -1.10 -9.50 -21.96
N VAL A 239 -1.87 -10.25 -22.77
CA VAL A 239 -1.35 -11.02 -23.91
C VAL A 239 -1.92 -10.45 -25.20
N PRO A 240 -1.09 -10.15 -26.22
CA PRO A 240 -1.57 -9.61 -27.49
C PRO A 240 -2.64 -10.47 -28.17
N GLU A 241 -2.61 -11.78 -27.94
CA GLU A 241 -3.54 -12.76 -28.50
C GLU A 241 -4.94 -12.69 -27.89
N LEU A 242 -5.13 -11.95 -26.78
CA LEU A 242 -6.42 -11.76 -26.11
C LEU A 242 -6.71 -10.26 -25.90
N PRO A 243 -6.94 -9.50 -26.99
CA PRO A 243 -7.07 -8.05 -26.91
C PRO A 243 -8.29 -7.64 -26.07
N GLY A 244 -8.09 -6.69 -25.17
CA GLY A 244 -9.14 -6.20 -24.27
C GLY A 244 -9.39 -7.07 -23.04
N TYR A 245 -8.58 -8.10 -22.81
CA TYR A 245 -8.64 -8.90 -21.59
C TYR A 245 -7.26 -9.09 -20.96
N ALA A 246 -7.26 -9.21 -19.64
CA ALA A 246 -6.09 -9.56 -18.85
C ALA A 246 -6.31 -10.89 -18.13
N LEU A 247 -5.25 -11.70 -18.04
CA LEU A 247 -5.24 -12.98 -17.34
C LEU A 247 -4.64 -12.82 -15.96
N LYS A 248 -5.44 -12.94 -14.91
CA LYS A 248 -5.01 -12.98 -13.52
C LYS A 248 -4.70 -14.44 -13.15
N LEU A 249 -3.42 -14.74 -12.91
CA LEU A 249 -2.92 -16.09 -12.66
C LEU A 249 -2.50 -16.26 -11.19
N SER A 250 -2.58 -17.48 -10.69
CA SER A 250 -1.97 -17.84 -9.40
C SER A 250 -0.46 -17.99 -9.53
N ILE A 251 0.30 -17.31 -8.66
CA ILE A 251 1.75 -17.50 -8.55
C ILE A 251 2.12 -17.88 -7.12
N GLY A 252 3.00 -18.88 -6.97
CA GLY A 252 3.51 -19.36 -5.68
C GLY A 252 4.54 -18.43 -5.04
N VAL A 253 4.30 -17.11 -5.08
CA VAL A 253 5.23 -16.09 -4.59
C VAL A 253 4.55 -15.29 -3.49
N LYS A 254 5.27 -15.03 -2.40
CA LYS A 254 4.83 -14.05 -1.40
C LYS A 254 5.28 -12.66 -1.86
N ILE A 255 4.31 -11.79 -2.15
CA ILE A 255 4.54 -10.36 -2.40
C ILE A 255 3.87 -9.61 -1.25
N SER A 256 4.62 -8.73 -0.58
CA SER A 256 4.32 -8.20 0.75
C SER A 256 4.19 -9.31 1.82
N SER A 257 3.05 -9.49 2.46
CA SER A 257 2.81 -10.57 3.44
C SER A 257 1.96 -11.71 2.88
N ALA A 258 1.37 -11.54 1.69
CA ALA A 258 0.40 -12.46 1.15
C ALA A 258 0.96 -13.33 0.02
N LEU A 259 0.58 -14.60 0.03
CA LEU A 259 0.79 -15.51 -1.09
C LEU A 259 -0.11 -15.08 -2.26
N ARG A 260 0.45 -15.01 -3.46
CA ARG A 260 -0.24 -14.49 -4.64
C ARG A 260 -1.01 -15.57 -5.41
N THR A 261 -1.75 -16.39 -4.67
CA THR A 261 -2.74 -17.35 -5.17
C THR A 261 -4.12 -16.72 -5.38
N ILE A 262 -5.01 -17.42 -6.06
CA ILE A 262 -6.41 -17.04 -6.28
C ILE A 262 -7.27 -18.12 -5.64
N SER A 263 -8.09 -17.77 -4.65
CA SER A 263 -8.93 -18.75 -3.97
C SER A 263 -10.13 -19.16 -4.83
N HIS A 264 -10.73 -20.30 -4.51
CA HIS A 264 -11.98 -20.74 -5.13
C HIS A 264 -13.12 -19.75 -4.88
N PHE A 265 -13.12 -19.06 -3.73
CA PHE A 265 -14.05 -17.97 -3.43
C PHE A 265 -13.98 -16.87 -4.49
N THR A 266 -12.78 -16.38 -4.80
CA THR A 266 -12.59 -15.34 -5.82
C THR A 266 -12.98 -15.82 -7.21
N ALA A 267 -12.66 -17.07 -7.56
CA ALA A 267 -12.99 -17.63 -8.86
C ALA A 267 -14.51 -17.79 -9.07
N ASP A 268 -15.25 -18.20 -8.04
CA ASP A 268 -16.72 -18.28 -8.09
C ASP A 268 -17.36 -16.89 -8.15
N PHE A 269 -16.88 -15.99 -7.29
CA PHE A 269 -17.48 -14.68 -7.08
C PHE A 269 -17.34 -13.74 -8.29
N GLY A 270 -16.15 -13.64 -8.89
CA GLY A 270 -15.85 -12.65 -9.94
C GLY A 270 -16.85 -12.65 -11.11
N PRO A 271 -17.11 -13.80 -11.76
CA PRO A 271 -18.05 -13.90 -12.88
C PRO A 271 -19.47 -13.53 -12.49
N ARG A 272 -19.98 -14.07 -11.39
CA ARG A 272 -21.36 -13.84 -10.92
C ARG A 272 -21.57 -12.39 -10.51
N PHE A 273 -20.64 -11.81 -9.76
CA PHE A 273 -20.71 -10.41 -9.36
C PHE A 273 -20.69 -9.47 -10.57
N SER A 274 -19.86 -9.79 -11.58
CA SER A 274 -19.74 -9.01 -12.81
C SER A 274 -21.02 -8.98 -13.62
N THR A 275 -21.77 -10.09 -13.68
CA THR A 275 -22.98 -10.19 -14.50
C THR A 275 -24.25 -9.78 -13.74
N GLU A 276 -24.37 -10.19 -12.48
CA GLU A 276 -25.62 -10.05 -11.71
C GLU A 276 -25.69 -8.76 -10.89
N VAL A 277 -24.54 -8.25 -10.44
CA VAL A 277 -24.46 -7.14 -9.48
C VAL A 277 -24.01 -5.84 -10.13
N VAL A 278 -22.85 -5.84 -10.81
CA VAL A 278 -22.22 -4.62 -11.36
C VAL A 278 -23.18 -3.76 -12.20
N PRO A 279 -23.99 -4.32 -13.12
CA PRO A 279 -24.90 -3.51 -13.95
C PRO A 279 -26.06 -2.85 -13.19
N LYS A 280 -26.34 -3.31 -11.96
CA LYS A 280 -27.45 -2.83 -11.13
C LYS A 280 -26.98 -1.91 -9.99
N LEU A 281 -25.67 -1.81 -9.76
CA LEU A 281 -25.13 -0.92 -8.74
C LEU A 281 -25.56 0.52 -9.01
N ARG A 282 -25.85 1.27 -7.94
CA ARG A 282 -26.18 2.69 -8.04
C ARG A 282 -24.91 3.48 -8.22
N ILE A 283 -24.38 3.49 -9.45
CA ILE A 283 -23.18 4.22 -9.86
C ILE A 283 -23.46 5.04 -11.12
N ASP A 284 -22.71 6.13 -11.30
CA ASP A 284 -22.75 6.91 -12.54
C ASP A 284 -21.76 6.34 -13.55
N HIS A 285 -22.27 5.58 -14.52
CA HIS A 285 -21.46 4.94 -15.57
C HIS A 285 -20.76 5.92 -16.52
N THR A 286 -21.13 7.21 -16.52
CA THR A 286 -20.45 8.21 -17.34
C THR A 286 -19.07 8.56 -16.78
N ILE A 287 -18.95 8.57 -15.45
CA ILE A 287 -17.72 8.92 -14.73
C ILE A 287 -17.05 7.71 -14.08
N PHE A 288 -17.72 6.56 -13.98
CA PHE A 288 -17.18 5.39 -13.30
C PHE A 288 -17.39 4.09 -14.07
N ALA A 289 -16.31 3.35 -14.28
CA ALA A 289 -16.34 2.03 -14.87
C ALA A 289 -15.70 1.01 -13.92
N ILE A 290 -16.11 -0.25 -14.05
CA ILE A 290 -15.54 -1.38 -13.31
C ILE A 290 -15.05 -2.40 -14.33
N GLU A 291 -13.78 -2.76 -14.27
CA GLU A 291 -13.23 -3.90 -15.02
C GLU A 291 -13.81 -5.18 -14.44
N THR A 292 -14.67 -5.83 -15.21
CA THR A 292 -15.37 -7.06 -14.82
C THR A 292 -14.45 -8.27 -14.91
N GLU A 293 -14.79 -9.32 -14.16
CA GLU A 293 -14.10 -10.62 -14.19
C GLU A 293 -15.05 -11.67 -14.79
N PRO A 294 -15.40 -11.62 -16.09
CA PRO A 294 -16.52 -12.36 -16.68
C PRO A 294 -16.36 -13.89 -16.66
N SER A 295 -15.14 -14.40 -16.44
CA SER A 295 -14.89 -15.84 -16.44
C SER A 295 -13.71 -16.20 -15.56
N SER A 296 -13.74 -17.42 -15.01
CA SER A 296 -12.66 -17.99 -14.21
C SER A 296 -12.47 -19.46 -14.55
N GLY A 297 -11.28 -19.99 -14.24
CA GLY A 297 -10.93 -21.39 -14.37
C GLY A 297 -10.31 -21.90 -13.08
N ILE A 298 -10.84 -22.99 -12.54
CA ILE A 298 -10.31 -23.66 -11.35
C ILE A 298 -9.83 -25.05 -11.71
N TYR A 299 -8.69 -25.46 -11.15
CA TYR A 299 -8.28 -26.85 -11.21
C TYR A 299 -9.24 -27.73 -10.41
N ARG A 300 -9.67 -28.84 -11.00
CA ARG A 300 -10.57 -29.79 -10.35
C ARG A 300 -9.77 -30.67 -9.39
N CYS A 301 -9.84 -30.36 -8.10
CA CYS A 301 -9.22 -31.12 -7.02
C CYS A 301 -10.06 -30.93 -5.75
N GLU A 302 -10.08 -31.91 -4.85
CA GLU A 302 -10.81 -31.81 -3.59
C GLU A 302 -10.18 -30.76 -2.66
N ASP A 303 -8.85 -30.73 -2.58
CA ASP A 303 -8.09 -29.87 -1.67
C ASP A 303 -8.12 -28.38 -2.12
N PRO A 304 -8.81 -27.48 -1.38
CA PRO A 304 -8.82 -26.05 -1.68
C PRO A 304 -7.42 -25.41 -1.65
N GLU A 305 -6.51 -25.94 -0.83
CA GLU A 305 -5.15 -25.42 -0.69
C GLU A 305 -4.29 -25.74 -1.90
N ILE A 306 -4.59 -26.79 -2.66
CA ILE A 306 -3.97 -27.06 -3.96
C ILE A 306 -4.65 -26.25 -5.05
N ARG A 307 -5.99 -26.22 -5.07
CA ARG A 307 -6.78 -25.50 -6.10
C ARG A 307 -6.37 -24.05 -6.26
N LYS A 308 -6.10 -23.36 -5.15
CA LYS A 308 -5.73 -21.94 -5.19
C LYS A 308 -4.43 -21.65 -5.95
N HIS A 309 -3.56 -22.64 -6.14
CA HIS A 309 -2.34 -22.51 -6.94
C HIS A 309 -2.57 -22.70 -8.45
N PHE A 310 -3.70 -23.28 -8.84
CA PHE A 310 -4.07 -23.57 -10.23
C PHE A 310 -5.43 -22.97 -10.56
N THR A 311 -5.56 -21.67 -10.27
CA THR A 311 -6.76 -20.89 -10.55
C THR A 311 -6.38 -19.70 -11.42
N ALA A 312 -7.23 -19.37 -12.37
CA ALA A 312 -7.08 -18.24 -13.27
C ALA A 312 -8.41 -17.46 -13.36
N VAL A 313 -8.32 -16.15 -13.54
CA VAL A 313 -9.48 -15.27 -13.77
C VAL A 313 -9.19 -14.44 -15.01
N ILE A 314 -10.19 -14.34 -15.89
CA ILE A 314 -10.17 -13.46 -17.05
C ILE A 314 -10.83 -12.15 -16.62
N ARG A 315 -10.12 -11.04 -16.76
CA ARG A 315 -10.62 -9.70 -16.50
C ARG A 315 -10.80 -8.96 -17.82
N GLU A 316 -11.95 -8.35 -18.04
CA GLU A 316 -12.17 -7.45 -19.19
C GLU A 316 -11.59 -6.08 -18.87
N GLU A 317 -10.68 -5.60 -19.73
CA GLU A 317 -10.04 -4.31 -19.57
C GLU A 317 -10.95 -3.18 -20.04
N TYR A 318 -10.85 -2.03 -19.37
CA TYR A 318 -11.62 -0.85 -19.79
C TYR A 318 -11.16 -0.35 -21.16
N LYS A 319 -12.13 -0.20 -22.08
CA LYS A 319 -11.90 0.28 -23.46
C LYS A 319 -11.98 1.80 -23.50
N ALA A 320 -10.84 2.46 -23.32
CA ALA A 320 -10.74 3.92 -23.40
C ALA A 320 -11.09 4.44 -24.80
N ALA A 321 -11.82 5.55 -24.87
CA ALA A 321 -12.04 6.25 -26.12
C ALA A 321 -10.72 6.83 -26.68
N PRO A 322 -10.58 7.09 -28.00
CA PRO A 322 -9.31 7.55 -28.59
C PRO A 322 -8.75 8.86 -28.01
N TYR A 323 -9.64 9.74 -27.53
CA TYR A 323 -9.29 11.00 -26.88
C TYR A 323 -8.98 10.85 -25.38
N GLU A 324 -9.28 9.69 -24.80
CA GLU A 324 -9.13 9.39 -23.38
C GLU A 324 -7.84 8.59 -23.12
N ASN A 325 -7.20 8.84 -21.99
CA ASN A 325 -6.16 7.96 -21.45
C ASN A 325 -6.50 7.54 -20.04
N VAL A 326 -5.97 6.38 -19.66
CA VAL A 326 -6.21 5.72 -18.39
C VAL A 326 -4.88 5.61 -17.68
N ILE A 327 -4.78 6.29 -16.55
CA ILE A 327 -3.54 6.46 -15.79
C ILE A 327 -3.68 5.70 -14.47
N LEU A 328 -2.75 4.80 -14.18
CA LEU A 328 -2.72 4.16 -12.87
C LEU A 328 -2.41 5.20 -11.79
N ILE A 329 -3.31 5.33 -10.80
CA ILE A 329 -3.15 6.33 -9.74
C ILE A 329 -1.91 6.04 -8.89
N ALA A 330 -1.61 4.79 -8.55
CA ALA A 330 -0.41 4.46 -7.79
C ALA A 330 0.88 5.00 -8.43
N ALA A 331 1.02 4.88 -9.76
CA ALA A 331 2.15 5.43 -10.49
C ALA A 331 2.11 6.97 -10.60
N LEU A 332 0.92 7.56 -10.67
CA LEU A 332 0.75 9.01 -10.69
C LEU A 332 1.16 9.68 -9.37
N LEU A 333 1.12 8.95 -8.25
CA LEU A 333 1.49 9.41 -6.91
C LEU A 333 2.97 9.14 -6.54
N GLU A 334 3.79 8.76 -7.50
CA GLU A 334 5.23 8.53 -7.33
C GLU A 334 6.07 9.80 -7.55
N THR A 335 7.27 9.81 -6.96
CA THR A 335 8.30 10.85 -7.08
C THR A 335 9.59 10.23 -7.65
N ASP A 336 10.62 11.04 -7.88
CA ASP A 336 11.99 10.56 -8.15
C ASP A 336 12.14 9.73 -9.44
N HIS A 337 11.35 10.06 -10.46
CA HIS A 337 11.51 9.51 -11.80
C HIS A 337 12.80 10.05 -12.45
N ALA A 338 13.46 9.22 -13.27
CA ALA A 338 14.79 9.53 -13.84
C ALA A 338 14.86 10.82 -14.67
N ASN A 339 13.76 11.23 -15.28
CA ASN A 339 13.65 12.41 -16.14
C ASN A 339 13.06 13.64 -15.43
N LEU A 340 12.86 13.57 -14.10
CA LEU A 340 12.37 14.67 -13.29
C LEU A 340 13.42 15.06 -12.23
N PRO A 341 13.41 16.32 -11.75
CA PRO A 341 14.18 16.67 -10.58
C PRO A 341 13.77 15.82 -9.36
N PRO A 342 14.70 15.51 -8.43
CA PRO A 342 14.40 14.79 -7.21
C PRO A 342 13.25 15.42 -6.42
N GLY A 343 12.39 14.58 -5.84
CA GLY A 343 11.25 14.98 -5.04
C GLY A 343 10.05 15.52 -5.82
N VAL A 344 10.13 15.71 -7.15
CA VAL A 344 8.99 16.20 -7.96
C VAL A 344 7.94 15.10 -8.17
N PRO A 345 6.69 15.29 -7.69
CA PRO A 345 5.63 14.30 -7.91
C PRO A 345 5.15 14.24 -9.36
N ALA A 346 4.94 13.03 -9.88
CA ALA A 346 4.43 12.82 -11.24
C ALA A 346 3.12 13.58 -11.49
N VAL A 347 2.17 13.55 -10.55
CA VAL A 347 0.91 14.32 -10.65
C VAL A 347 1.13 15.81 -10.88
N THR A 348 2.09 16.43 -10.18
CA THR A 348 2.34 17.87 -10.34
C THR A 348 2.98 18.20 -11.67
N HIS A 349 3.91 17.35 -12.12
CA HIS A 349 4.59 17.50 -13.40
C HIS A 349 3.64 17.30 -14.58
N VAL A 350 2.92 16.18 -14.59
CA VAL A 350 2.10 15.71 -15.72
C VAL A 350 0.93 16.65 -15.99
N PHE A 351 0.36 17.26 -14.95
CA PHE A 351 -0.74 18.22 -15.07
C PHE A 351 -0.30 19.69 -14.97
N GLY A 352 1.00 19.97 -14.88
CA GLY A 352 1.54 21.33 -14.83
C GLY A 352 1.03 22.17 -13.65
N LEU A 353 0.96 21.57 -12.46
CA LEU A 353 0.34 22.14 -11.25
C LEU A 353 1.30 23.05 -10.47
N ASN A 354 1.91 24.00 -11.18
CA ASN A 354 3.02 24.83 -10.69
C ASN A 354 2.60 25.92 -9.69
N THR A 355 1.30 26.08 -9.43
CA THR A 355 0.76 27.11 -8.52
C THR A 355 -0.23 26.46 -7.57
N GLU A 356 -0.36 26.99 -6.36
CA GLU A 356 -1.33 26.49 -5.38
C GLU A 356 -2.76 26.49 -5.93
N ARG A 357 -3.18 27.58 -6.59
CA ARG A 357 -4.49 27.66 -7.24
C ARG A 357 -4.77 26.49 -8.19
N LYS A 358 -3.79 26.13 -9.04
CA LYS A 358 -3.92 24.97 -9.96
C LYS A 358 -4.02 23.65 -9.18
N ARG A 359 -3.26 23.49 -8.10
CA ARG A 359 -3.31 22.29 -7.24
C ARG A 359 -4.66 22.15 -6.56
N ILE A 360 -5.21 23.24 -6.03
CA ILE A 360 -6.55 23.28 -5.43
C ILE A 360 -7.62 22.93 -6.47
N GLN A 361 -7.62 23.58 -7.63
CA GLN A 361 -8.60 23.32 -8.70
C GLN A 361 -8.54 21.87 -9.22
N PHE A 362 -7.34 21.31 -9.36
CA PHE A 362 -7.17 19.91 -9.72
C PHE A 362 -7.72 18.97 -8.65
N LEU A 363 -7.34 19.20 -7.39
CA LEU A 363 -7.76 18.37 -6.26
C LEU A 363 -9.27 18.40 -6.04
N ASP A 364 -9.86 19.59 -6.11
CA ASP A 364 -11.30 19.80 -5.99
C ASP A 364 -12.06 18.96 -7.02
N ARG A 365 -11.71 19.11 -8.31
CA ARG A 365 -12.30 18.30 -9.38
C ARG A 365 -12.05 16.81 -9.23
N TYR A 366 -10.87 16.42 -8.75
CA TYR A 366 -10.51 15.03 -8.51
C TYR A 366 -11.44 14.42 -7.45
N ILE A 367 -11.55 15.08 -6.29
CA ILE A 367 -12.34 14.61 -5.15
C ILE A 367 -13.83 14.62 -5.48
N GLU A 368 -14.33 15.67 -6.13
CA GLU A 368 -15.73 15.77 -6.58
C GLU A 368 -16.13 14.51 -7.37
N LEU A 369 -15.35 14.18 -8.40
CA LEU A 369 -15.61 13.03 -9.25
C LEU A 369 -15.40 11.70 -8.51
N SER A 370 -14.37 11.57 -7.67
CA SER A 370 -14.11 10.30 -6.98
C SER A 370 -15.17 10.01 -5.91
N CYS A 371 -15.66 11.04 -5.20
CA CYS A 371 -16.79 10.91 -4.29
C CYS A 371 -18.06 10.50 -5.03
N LYS A 372 -18.39 11.15 -6.15
CA LYS A 372 -19.56 10.79 -6.99
C LYS A 372 -19.44 9.40 -7.61
N ALA A 373 -18.23 8.94 -7.93
CA ALA A 373 -17.99 7.62 -8.50
C ALA A 373 -18.08 6.49 -7.46
N LEU A 374 -17.48 6.67 -6.28
CA LEU A 374 -17.20 5.57 -5.35
C LEU A 374 -18.18 5.46 -4.18
N LEU A 375 -18.65 6.58 -3.63
CA LEU A 375 -19.51 6.58 -2.44
C LEU A 375 -20.92 6.04 -2.70
N PRO A 376 -21.57 6.24 -3.87
CA PRO A 376 -22.93 5.75 -4.07
C PRO A 376 -23.10 4.24 -3.87
N ALA A 377 -22.18 3.41 -4.35
CA ALA A 377 -22.24 1.96 -4.13
C ALA A 377 -22.12 1.59 -2.64
N LEU A 378 -21.29 2.33 -1.89
CA LEU A 378 -21.15 2.15 -0.45
C LEU A 378 -22.45 2.51 0.29
N VAL A 379 -22.97 3.70 0.02
CA VAL A 379 -24.13 4.30 0.70
C VAL A 379 -25.41 3.52 0.38
N TYR A 380 -25.65 3.23 -0.89
CA TYR A 380 -26.95 2.71 -1.32
C TYR A 380 -26.98 1.19 -1.48
N ASN A 381 -25.85 0.56 -1.79
CA ASN A 381 -25.79 -0.88 -2.03
C ASN A 381 -25.04 -1.66 -0.93
N GLY A 382 -24.40 -0.98 0.02
CA GLY A 382 -23.58 -1.62 1.05
C GLY A 382 -22.32 -2.28 0.47
N VAL A 383 -21.81 -1.77 -0.67
CA VAL A 383 -20.63 -2.29 -1.37
C VAL A 383 -19.46 -1.32 -1.21
N ALA A 384 -18.47 -1.70 -0.41
CA ALA A 384 -17.19 -1.02 -0.37
C ALA A 384 -16.23 -1.58 -1.41
N PHE A 385 -15.87 -0.73 -2.36
CA PHE A 385 -14.75 -0.96 -3.25
C PHE A 385 -13.41 -0.90 -2.51
N GLU A 386 -12.43 -1.69 -2.95
CA GLU A 386 -11.04 -1.59 -2.48
C GLU A 386 -10.32 -0.44 -3.21
N ALA A 387 -10.75 0.79 -2.94
CA ALA A 387 -10.44 2.01 -3.67
C ALA A 387 -9.03 2.60 -3.40
N HIS A 388 -8.03 1.74 -3.22
CA HIS A 388 -6.64 2.15 -3.08
C HIS A 388 -6.00 2.48 -4.44
N ALA A 389 -4.88 3.20 -4.42
CA ALA A 389 -4.25 3.75 -5.63
C ALA A 389 -3.86 2.68 -6.69
N GLN A 390 -3.64 1.41 -6.30
CA GLN A 390 -3.32 0.33 -7.25
C GLN A 390 -4.54 -0.27 -7.98
N ASN A 391 -5.75 -0.11 -7.43
CA ASN A 391 -6.99 -0.67 -7.96
C ASN A 391 -7.84 0.38 -8.67
N LEU A 392 -7.45 1.66 -8.61
CA LEU A 392 -8.11 2.74 -9.31
C LEU A 392 -7.20 3.30 -10.41
N LEU A 393 -7.83 3.52 -11.56
CA LEU A 393 -7.24 4.19 -12.71
C LEU A 393 -7.98 5.52 -12.93
N LEU A 394 -7.23 6.58 -13.19
CA LEU A 394 -7.74 7.91 -13.50
C LEU A 394 -7.99 8.02 -15.01
N ARG A 395 -9.21 8.40 -15.39
CA ARG A 395 -9.59 8.68 -16.78
C ARG A 395 -9.39 10.16 -17.05
N VAL A 396 -8.66 10.48 -18.12
CA VAL A 396 -8.35 11.86 -18.50
C VAL A 396 -8.45 12.08 -20.00
N ASP A 397 -8.85 13.28 -20.39
CA ASP A 397 -8.72 13.72 -21.77
C ASP A 397 -7.23 13.97 -22.11
N ARG A 398 -6.73 13.31 -23.16
CA ARG A 398 -5.31 13.31 -23.55
C ARG A 398 -4.77 14.65 -24.00
N ARG A 399 -5.66 15.55 -24.44
CA ARG A 399 -5.29 16.85 -25.00
C ARG A 399 -5.32 17.93 -23.93
N THR A 400 -6.36 17.92 -23.10
CA THR A 400 -6.64 18.97 -22.10
C THR A 400 -6.16 18.60 -20.70
N GLY A 401 -5.93 17.32 -20.42
CA GLY A 401 -5.64 16.83 -19.07
C GLY A 401 -6.85 16.87 -18.13
N LYS A 402 -8.06 17.15 -18.63
CA LYS A 402 -9.27 17.20 -17.81
C LYS A 402 -9.61 15.79 -17.32
N ILE A 403 -9.87 15.67 -16.02
CA ILE A 403 -10.36 14.42 -15.42
C ILE A 403 -11.79 14.16 -15.89
N THR A 404 -12.00 12.98 -16.49
CA THR A 404 -13.30 12.53 -16.99
C THR A 404 -13.94 11.49 -16.09
N GLY A 405 -13.16 10.79 -15.26
CA GLY A 405 -13.70 9.76 -14.37
C GLY A 405 -12.65 8.80 -13.82
N PHE A 406 -13.13 7.63 -13.39
CA PHE A 406 -12.31 6.56 -12.81
C PHE A 406 -12.69 5.20 -13.36
N VAL A 407 -11.72 4.27 -13.33
CA VAL A 407 -11.93 2.85 -13.55
C VAL A 407 -11.48 2.10 -12.30
N LEU A 408 -12.33 1.24 -11.76
CA LEU A 408 -11.97 0.28 -10.71
C LEU A 408 -11.61 -1.06 -11.32
N ARG A 409 -10.63 -1.75 -10.73
CA ARG A 409 -10.30 -3.14 -11.02
C ARG A 409 -10.07 -3.94 -9.74
N ASP A 410 -10.01 -5.26 -9.90
CA ASP A 410 -9.87 -6.26 -8.83
C ASP A 410 -11.09 -6.36 -7.91
N LEU A 411 -11.88 -7.41 -8.12
CA LEU A 411 -13.10 -7.67 -7.35
C LEU A 411 -12.85 -8.54 -6.11
N GLY A 412 -11.61 -9.04 -5.91
CA GLY A 412 -11.29 -9.95 -4.80
C GLY A 412 -11.22 -9.28 -3.43
N GLY A 413 -11.07 -7.96 -3.39
CA GLY A 413 -10.84 -7.18 -2.17
C GLY A 413 -12.06 -6.47 -1.58
N LEU A 414 -13.24 -6.65 -2.19
CA LEU A 414 -14.47 -5.96 -1.81
C LEU A 414 -14.89 -6.27 -0.36
N ARG A 415 -15.72 -5.40 0.20
CA ARG A 415 -16.54 -5.70 1.37
C ARG A 415 -17.99 -5.37 1.07
N ILE A 416 -18.88 -6.31 1.35
CA ILE A 416 -20.28 -6.24 0.98
C ILE A 416 -21.12 -6.63 2.17
N HIS A 417 -22.12 -5.82 2.50
CA HIS A 417 -23.16 -6.17 3.46
C HIS A 417 -24.35 -6.82 2.71
N PRO A 418 -24.51 -8.16 2.77
CA PRO A 418 -25.49 -8.87 1.94
C PRO A 418 -26.95 -8.40 2.13
N PRO A 419 -27.43 -8.11 3.36
CA PRO A 419 -28.80 -7.60 3.55
C PRO A 419 -29.06 -6.27 2.82
N THR A 420 -28.11 -5.33 2.83
CA THR A 420 -28.25 -4.06 2.09
C THR A 420 -28.21 -4.29 0.59
N LEU A 421 -27.30 -5.14 0.11
CA LEU A 421 -27.20 -5.47 -1.31
C LEU A 421 -28.52 -6.04 -1.83
N ARG A 422 -29.06 -7.08 -1.16
CA ARG A 422 -30.34 -7.72 -1.52
C ARG A 422 -31.48 -6.71 -1.55
N ARG A 423 -31.59 -5.88 -0.50
CA ARG A 423 -32.64 -4.85 -0.41
C ARG A 423 -32.54 -3.82 -1.52
N SER A 424 -31.33 -3.37 -1.86
CA SER A 424 -31.10 -2.30 -2.81
C SER A 424 -31.25 -2.73 -4.27
N LEU A 425 -30.89 -3.98 -4.59
CA LEU A 425 -30.85 -4.49 -5.96
C LEU A 425 -32.00 -5.44 -6.29
N GLY A 426 -32.73 -5.94 -5.28
CA GLY A 426 -33.78 -6.95 -5.46
C GLY A 426 -33.26 -8.28 -5.98
N ILE A 427 -31.97 -8.59 -5.79
CA ILE A 427 -31.34 -9.85 -6.20
C ILE A 427 -30.99 -10.68 -4.99
N ASP A 428 -31.15 -12.00 -5.10
CA ASP A 428 -30.68 -12.94 -4.11
C ASP A 428 -29.28 -13.43 -4.50
N PHE A 429 -28.25 -12.65 -4.15
CA PHE A 429 -26.87 -12.96 -4.48
C PHE A 429 -26.26 -13.86 -3.38
N ASP A 430 -26.11 -15.14 -3.69
CA ASP A 430 -25.56 -16.12 -2.75
C ASP A 430 -24.03 -16.06 -2.67
N PHE A 431 -23.52 -15.88 -1.44
CA PHE A 431 -22.11 -16.01 -1.12
C PHE A 431 -21.81 -17.42 -0.64
N LEU A 432 -20.65 -17.96 -1.05
CA LEU A 432 -20.15 -19.19 -0.46
C LEU A 432 -19.98 -19.05 1.08
N PRO A 433 -20.18 -20.13 1.86
CA PRO A 433 -20.03 -20.06 3.32
C PRO A 433 -18.66 -19.52 3.73
N LYS A 434 -18.63 -18.59 4.70
CA LYS A 434 -17.41 -17.94 5.22
C LYS A 434 -16.62 -17.14 4.16
N HIS A 435 -17.27 -16.68 3.09
CA HIS A 435 -16.61 -15.84 2.10
C HIS A 435 -16.12 -14.54 2.74
N ALA A 436 -14.81 -14.27 2.67
CA ALA A 436 -14.15 -13.17 3.36
C ALA A 436 -14.56 -11.74 2.93
N ILE A 437 -15.44 -11.59 1.94
CA ILE A 437 -15.93 -10.29 1.45
C ILE A 437 -17.32 -9.96 2.01
N ALA A 438 -18.11 -10.98 2.35
CA ALA A 438 -19.41 -10.80 2.95
C ALA A 438 -19.21 -10.45 4.43
N THR A 439 -19.81 -9.36 4.87
CA THR A 439 -19.75 -8.89 6.26
C THR A 439 -21.08 -9.11 6.97
N GLU A 440 -21.03 -9.24 8.28
CA GLU A 440 -22.23 -9.36 9.11
C GLU A 440 -22.89 -7.98 9.33
N SER A 441 -22.09 -6.92 9.31
CA SER A 441 -22.52 -5.56 9.59
C SER A 441 -21.96 -4.54 8.59
N LEU A 442 -22.59 -3.36 8.51
CA LEU A 442 -22.07 -2.22 7.75
C LEU A 442 -20.85 -1.58 8.43
N GLN A 443 -20.76 -1.70 9.77
CA GLN A 443 -19.66 -1.18 10.57
C GLN A 443 -18.33 -1.89 10.25
N GLU A 444 -18.35 -3.09 9.68
CA GLU A 444 -17.15 -3.76 9.14
C GLU A 444 -16.78 -3.30 7.72
N VAL A 445 -17.75 -2.78 6.96
CA VAL A 445 -17.58 -2.32 5.58
C VAL A 445 -16.89 -0.95 5.55
N TYR A 446 -17.35 -0.03 6.40
CA TYR A 446 -16.90 1.37 6.40
C TYR A 446 -15.39 1.55 6.65
N PRO A 447 -14.77 0.92 7.66
CA PRO A 447 -13.35 1.12 7.94
C PRO A 447 -12.46 0.67 6.78
N LYS A 448 -12.86 -0.40 6.06
CA LYS A 448 -12.12 -0.89 4.88
C LYS A 448 -12.16 0.13 3.74
N PHE A 449 -13.32 0.71 3.45
CA PHE A 449 -13.44 1.77 2.45
C PHE A 449 -12.63 3.00 2.84
N TYR A 450 -12.81 3.50 4.07
CA TYR A 450 -12.11 4.69 4.56
C TYR A 450 -10.58 4.51 4.49
N HIS A 451 -10.08 3.35 4.92
CA HIS A 451 -8.66 3.06 4.85
C HIS A 451 -8.13 3.06 3.41
N THR A 452 -8.83 2.45 2.47
CA THR A 452 -8.35 2.31 1.09
C THR A 452 -8.49 3.61 0.29
N TYR A 453 -9.62 4.30 0.41
CA TYR A 453 -9.90 5.54 -0.31
C TYR A 453 -9.28 6.78 0.36
N VAL A 454 -9.46 6.95 1.67
CA VAL A 454 -9.00 8.16 2.37
C VAL A 454 -7.54 8.04 2.78
N HIS A 455 -7.18 7.03 3.58
CA HIS A 455 -5.83 6.92 4.13
C HIS A 455 -4.77 6.51 3.10
N ASN A 456 -5.03 5.49 2.29
CA ASN A 456 -4.02 4.99 1.35
C ASN A 456 -3.91 5.87 0.09
N HIS A 457 -5.02 6.47 -0.34
CA HIS A 457 -5.13 7.14 -1.62
C HIS A 457 -5.22 8.67 -1.48
N LEU A 458 -6.32 9.23 -0.97
CA LEU A 458 -6.49 10.69 -0.96
C LEU A 458 -5.48 11.42 -0.06
N GLN A 459 -5.14 10.87 1.11
CA GLN A 459 -4.11 11.44 2.00
C GLN A 459 -2.79 11.64 1.25
N ARG A 460 -2.37 10.63 0.46
CA ARG A 460 -1.14 10.71 -0.33
C ARG A 460 -1.22 11.79 -1.40
N LEU A 461 -2.34 11.86 -2.14
CA LEU A 461 -2.54 12.89 -3.17
C LEU A 461 -2.54 14.30 -2.56
N ILE A 462 -3.31 14.53 -1.50
CA ILE A 462 -3.39 15.82 -0.80
C ILE A 462 -1.99 16.28 -0.34
N ARG A 463 -1.17 15.35 0.17
CA ARG A 463 0.21 15.61 0.59
C ARG A 463 1.12 15.99 -0.57
N LEU A 464 1.10 15.24 -1.66
CA LEU A 464 1.93 15.52 -2.84
C LEU A 464 1.58 16.87 -3.49
N LEU A 465 0.34 17.34 -3.31
CA LEU A 465 -0.09 18.66 -3.75
C LEU A 465 0.23 19.78 -2.74
N GLY A 466 0.79 19.45 -1.58
CA GLY A 466 1.10 20.42 -0.52
C GLY A 466 -0.14 21.02 0.14
N LEU A 467 -1.29 20.32 0.11
CA LEU A 467 -2.58 20.79 0.63
C LEU A 467 -3.01 20.08 1.93
N HIS A 468 -2.08 19.35 2.55
CA HIS A 468 -2.32 18.61 3.79
C HIS A 468 -2.26 19.52 5.02
N HIS A 469 -1.15 20.25 5.17
CA HIS A 469 -0.85 21.03 6.38
C HIS A 469 -1.61 22.35 6.46
N ASN A 470 -2.08 22.89 5.33
CA ASN A 470 -2.95 24.06 5.30
C ASN A 470 -4.44 23.70 5.48
N GLY A 471 -4.79 22.42 5.58
CA GLY A 471 -6.16 21.95 5.82
C GLY A 471 -7.08 21.94 4.59
N ILE A 472 -6.75 22.68 3.53
CA ILE A 472 -7.63 22.88 2.35
C ILE A 472 -8.03 21.55 1.71
N GLY A 473 -7.10 20.61 1.52
CA GLY A 473 -7.42 19.33 0.89
C GLY A 473 -8.44 18.50 1.69
N TRP A 474 -8.45 18.64 3.02
CA TRP A 474 -9.39 17.96 3.90
C TRP A 474 -10.75 18.66 3.97
N GLU A 475 -10.77 19.98 3.82
CA GLU A 475 -12.01 20.75 3.68
C GLU A 475 -12.76 20.37 2.41
N LEU A 476 -12.06 20.33 1.26
CA LEU A 476 -12.62 19.85 -0.01
C LEU A 476 -13.16 18.41 0.10
N LEU A 477 -12.43 17.53 0.79
CA LEU A 477 -12.91 16.16 1.02
C LEU A 477 -14.21 16.12 1.81
N ARG A 478 -14.28 16.88 2.91
CA ARG A 478 -15.50 16.96 3.71
C ARG A 478 -16.65 17.57 2.92
N GLU A 479 -16.40 18.61 2.12
CA GLU A 479 -17.41 19.24 1.27
C GLU A 479 -18.04 18.22 0.31
N HIS A 480 -17.22 17.51 -0.48
CA HIS A 480 -17.71 16.55 -1.47
C HIS A 480 -18.30 15.29 -0.85
N MET A 481 -17.80 14.84 0.31
CA MET A 481 -18.47 13.78 1.07
C MET A 481 -19.84 14.23 1.57
N ASN A 482 -19.97 15.45 2.10
CA ASN A 482 -21.24 16.03 2.50
C ASN A 482 -22.22 16.20 1.32
N ALA A 483 -21.73 16.43 0.10
CA ALA A 483 -22.59 16.55 -1.06
C ALA A 483 -23.19 15.20 -1.52
N VAL A 484 -22.49 14.08 -1.28
CA VAL A 484 -22.89 12.75 -1.78
C VAL A 484 -23.58 11.88 -0.72
N ILE A 485 -23.17 11.99 0.55
CA ILE A 485 -23.72 11.18 1.65
C ILE A 485 -25.04 11.80 2.13
N PRO A 486 -26.17 11.07 2.17
CA PRO A 486 -27.45 11.59 2.66
C PRO A 486 -27.39 12.11 4.10
N ILE A 487 -28.24 13.08 4.45
CA ILE A 487 -28.24 13.79 5.75
C ILE A 487 -28.49 12.84 6.93
N ASP A 488 -29.31 11.83 6.72
CA ASP A 488 -29.75 10.82 7.68
C ASP A 488 -28.87 9.55 7.67
N HIS A 489 -27.80 9.51 6.88
CA HIS A 489 -26.95 8.34 6.76
C HIS A 489 -25.90 8.27 7.90
N GLU A 490 -25.75 7.10 8.51
CA GLU A 490 -24.84 6.88 9.66
C GLU A 490 -23.37 7.24 9.40
N LEU A 491 -22.93 7.19 8.14
CA LEU A 491 -21.59 7.63 7.72
C LEU A 491 -21.31 9.10 8.06
N ARG A 492 -22.33 9.95 8.14
CA ARG A 492 -22.14 11.34 8.58
C ARG A 492 -21.68 11.41 10.02
N ASP A 493 -22.32 10.64 10.90
CA ASP A 493 -21.91 10.57 12.30
C ASP A 493 -20.50 9.98 12.44
N LEU A 494 -20.19 8.96 11.63
CA LEU A 494 -18.91 8.27 11.70
C LEU A 494 -17.74 9.11 11.16
N TRP A 495 -17.91 9.78 10.01
CA TRP A 495 -16.80 10.41 9.28
C TRP A 495 -16.83 11.94 9.24
N LEU A 496 -18.00 12.56 9.38
CA LEU A 496 -18.19 14.00 9.14
C LEU A 496 -18.59 14.77 10.41
N SER A 497 -19.03 14.07 11.46
CA SER A 497 -19.39 14.67 12.73
C SER A 497 -18.16 15.28 13.42
N PRO A 498 -18.25 16.50 13.96
CA PRO A 498 -17.20 17.09 14.77
C PRO A 498 -16.82 16.26 16.01
N LYS A 499 -17.72 15.36 16.46
CA LYS A 499 -17.47 14.44 17.58
C LYS A 499 -16.56 13.28 17.20
N SER A 500 -16.43 12.97 15.91
CA SER A 500 -15.54 11.92 15.42
C SER A 500 -14.11 12.44 15.39
N HIS A 501 -13.29 11.97 16.34
CA HIS A 501 -11.89 12.41 16.47
C HIS A 501 -10.87 11.33 16.07
N THR A 502 -11.31 10.10 15.87
CA THR A 502 -10.44 8.95 15.63
C THR A 502 -11.06 8.01 14.61
N VAL A 503 -10.22 7.42 13.77
CA VAL A 503 -10.61 6.35 12.85
C VAL A 503 -9.68 5.17 13.07
N GLU A 504 -10.25 3.97 13.13
CA GLU A 504 -9.47 2.74 13.23
C GLU A 504 -8.62 2.54 11.96
N SER A 505 -7.35 2.18 12.15
CA SER A 505 -6.43 1.94 11.04
C SER A 505 -5.63 0.68 11.27
N LYS A 506 -5.26 0.02 10.17
CA LYS A 506 -4.46 -1.21 10.21
C LYS A 506 -3.01 -0.88 10.52
N CYS A 507 -2.48 -1.49 11.59
CA CYS A 507 -1.04 -1.50 11.84
C CYS A 507 -0.43 -2.76 11.21
N LEU A 508 0.06 -2.62 9.96
CA LEU A 508 0.54 -3.75 9.15
C LEU A 508 1.68 -4.53 9.81
N MET A 509 2.60 -3.84 10.50
CA MET A 509 3.69 -4.52 11.21
C MET A 509 3.17 -5.31 12.42
N ARG A 510 2.20 -4.75 13.17
CA ARG A 510 1.54 -5.47 14.27
C ARG A 510 0.84 -6.72 13.75
N MET A 511 0.11 -6.60 12.65
CA MET A 511 -0.54 -7.75 11.99
C MET A 511 0.50 -8.79 11.58
N ARG A 512 1.61 -8.40 10.96
CA ARG A 512 2.68 -9.32 10.54
C ARG A 512 3.33 -10.05 11.72
N LEU A 513 3.52 -9.36 12.85
CA LEU A 513 4.01 -9.96 14.09
C LEU A 513 2.99 -10.97 14.63
N GLN A 514 1.71 -10.60 14.74
CA GLN A 514 0.62 -11.47 15.19
C GLN A 514 0.48 -12.73 14.30
N ASP A 515 0.57 -12.57 12.98
CA ASP A 515 0.49 -13.68 12.03
C ASP A 515 1.61 -14.71 12.27
N SER A 516 2.84 -14.25 12.57
CA SER A 516 3.93 -15.17 12.94
C SER A 516 3.60 -16.00 14.20
N TYR A 517 2.97 -15.38 15.22
CA TYR A 517 2.55 -16.11 16.42
C TYR A 517 1.40 -17.09 16.14
N ARG A 518 0.43 -16.71 15.28
CA ARG A 518 -0.70 -17.58 14.87
C ARG A 518 -0.27 -18.76 14.01
N GLU A 519 0.76 -18.59 13.18
CA GLU A 519 1.37 -19.65 12.36
C GLU A 519 2.21 -20.63 13.20
N GLY A 520 2.24 -20.48 14.54
CA GLY A 520 2.95 -21.39 15.44
C GLY A 520 4.48 -21.23 15.42
N ILE A 521 4.98 -20.10 14.92
CA ILE A 521 6.42 -19.83 14.80
C ILE A 521 7.02 -19.45 16.17
N ALA A 522 6.20 -19.05 17.16
CA ALA A 522 6.64 -18.80 18.54
C ALA A 522 5.53 -18.79 19.63
N SER A 523 5.91 -18.64 20.90
CA SER A 523 5.05 -18.70 22.10
C SER A 523 4.34 -17.36 22.40
N LEU A 524 3.06 -17.42 22.80
CA LEU A 524 2.16 -16.27 23.03
C LEU A 524 2.62 -15.26 24.11
N ARG A 525 3.59 -15.60 24.99
CA ARG A 525 3.99 -14.76 26.14
C ARG A 525 4.76 -13.47 25.79
N ALA A 526 5.22 -13.31 24.56
CA ALA A 526 5.97 -12.12 24.12
C ALA A 526 5.08 -10.98 23.59
N LEU A 527 3.82 -11.30 23.26
CA LEU A 527 2.87 -10.36 22.67
C LEU A 527 2.51 -9.23 23.64
N ASP A 528 2.25 -9.54 24.92
CA ASP A 528 1.84 -8.55 25.94
C ASP A 528 2.85 -7.40 26.13
N ARG A 529 4.14 -7.62 25.86
CA ARG A 529 5.19 -6.58 26.01
C ARG A 529 5.30 -5.58 24.85
N ILE A 530 4.58 -5.84 23.74
CA ILE A 530 4.51 -4.95 22.57
C ILE A 530 3.25 -4.06 22.64
N TYR A 531 2.30 -4.41 23.50
CA TYR A 531 1.01 -3.70 23.62
C TYR A 531 1.02 -2.56 24.65
N ASP A 532 1.97 -2.58 25.59
CA ASP A 532 2.30 -1.50 26.54
C ASP A 532 3.49 -0.65 26.04
#